data_AF-A0A816S7L5-F1
#
_entry.id   AF-A0A816S7L5-F1
#
_cell.length_a   1.000
_cell.length_b   1.000
_cell.length_c   1.000
_cell.angle_alpha   90.00
_cell.angle_beta   90.00
_cell.angle_gamma   90.00
#
_symmetry.space_group_name_H-M   'P 1'
#
loop_
_entity.id
_entity.type
_entity.pdbx_description
1 polymer ?
#
loop_
_entity_poly.entity_id
_entity_poly.type
_entity_poly.pdbx_seq_one_letter_code
_entity_poly.pdbx_strand_id
1 'polypeptide(L)'
;MIATTNIVITDQLFPIIYKSSLRQYSTNDKVFDAIVCDLSGDIIIVAFNEEAGRSDNIMTLKKNITIQSGDVRMVNQKFNSSQSIYEIRLIPSSIINSYKSASFNPVIKIKQHQIINIYNLFHGSHVDVQGTIVYDDETTANISQSTGQSHTRRPIKIKDDTGSMNVTIWNEKVNSKKTIFLSTPFLSF
;
A
#
# COMPACT_ATOMS: atom_id res chain seq x y z
N MET A 1 22.59 -18.42 -8.83
CA MET A 1 22.08 -18.20 -10.20
C MET A 1 20.74 -17.50 -10.05
N ILE A 2 20.69 -16.17 -10.18
CA ILE A 2 19.43 -15.42 -10.05
C ILE A 2 18.79 -15.49 -11.44
N ALA A 3 17.69 -16.23 -11.55
CA ALA A 3 16.93 -16.29 -12.78
C ALA A 3 16.18 -14.96 -12.96
N THR A 4 16.80 -14.00 -13.64
CA THR A 4 16.14 -12.78 -14.09
C THR A 4 15.13 -13.17 -15.18
N THR A 5 13.92 -13.51 -14.76
CA THR A 5 12.82 -13.75 -15.70
C THR A 5 12.36 -12.39 -16.18
N ASN A 6 12.72 -12.03 -17.41
CA ASN A 6 12.21 -10.82 -18.05
C ASN A 6 10.69 -10.96 -18.16
N ILE A 7 9.95 -10.26 -17.30
CA ILE A 7 8.51 -10.12 -17.47
C ILE A 7 8.25 -9.37 -18.77
N VAL A 8 7.69 -10.06 -19.76
CA VAL A 8 7.05 -9.42 -20.90
C VAL A 8 5.55 -9.67 -20.73
N ILE A 9 4.87 -8.82 -19.96
CA ILE A 9 3.40 -8.81 -19.96
C ILE A 9 2.98 -7.67 -20.88
N THR A 10 2.94 -7.97 -22.17
CA THR A 10 2.30 -7.11 -23.15
C THR A 10 0.80 -7.41 -23.17
N ASP A 11 -0.01 -6.35 -23.19
CA ASP A 11 -1.46 -6.35 -23.44
C ASP A 11 -2.42 -6.66 -22.27
N GLN A 12 -1.92 -7.08 -21.09
CA GLN A 12 -2.77 -7.20 -19.91
C GLN A 12 -2.79 -5.90 -19.08
N LEU A 13 -4.00 -5.40 -18.83
CA LEU A 13 -4.25 -4.24 -17.98
C LEU A 13 -4.40 -4.67 -16.52
N PHE A 14 -3.54 -4.15 -15.65
CA PHE A 14 -3.58 -4.39 -14.23
C PHE A 14 -4.12 -3.16 -13.48
N PRO A 15 -5.29 -3.24 -12.81
CA PRO A 15 -5.75 -2.18 -11.91
C PRO A 15 -4.78 -1.97 -10.76
N ILE A 16 -4.48 -0.71 -10.46
CA ILE A 16 -3.77 -0.31 -9.24
C ILE A 16 -4.78 -0.21 -8.10
N ILE A 17 -4.66 -1.11 -7.12
CA ILE A 17 -5.55 -1.19 -5.96
C ILE A 17 -4.97 -0.52 -4.71
N TYR A 18 -3.65 -0.38 -4.65
CA TYR A 18 -2.95 0.34 -3.61
C TYR A 18 -1.73 1.06 -4.18
N LYS A 19 -1.38 2.20 -3.60
CA LYS A 19 -0.12 2.90 -3.83
C LYS A 19 0.29 3.67 -2.58
N SER A 20 1.56 3.54 -2.20
CA SER A 20 2.15 4.36 -1.14
C SER A 20 2.54 5.75 -1.64
N SER A 21 2.69 6.71 -0.73
CA SER A 21 3.41 7.95 -1.01
C SER A 21 4.85 7.67 -1.43
N LEU A 22 5.44 8.57 -2.23
CA LEU A 22 6.86 8.58 -2.52
C LEU A 22 7.63 8.95 -1.25
N ARG A 23 8.30 7.97 -0.64
CA ARG A 23 9.14 8.17 0.54
C ARG A 23 10.54 8.56 0.08
N GLN A 24 11.10 9.61 0.67
CA GLN A 24 12.44 10.09 0.37
C GLN A 24 13.28 10.17 1.66
N TYR A 25 14.40 9.45 1.68
CA TYR A 25 15.30 9.37 2.83
C TYR A 25 16.56 10.22 2.64
N SER A 26 16.96 10.45 1.39
CA SER A 26 18.05 11.37 1.01
C SER A 26 17.82 11.93 -0.39
N THR A 27 18.73 12.75 -0.91
CA THR A 27 18.65 13.28 -2.29
C THR A 27 18.49 12.17 -3.34
N ASN A 28 19.15 11.02 -3.15
CA ASN A 28 19.18 9.93 -4.13
C ASN A 28 18.38 8.70 -3.70
N ASP A 29 17.95 8.63 -2.44
CA ASP A 29 17.25 7.48 -1.89
C ASP A 29 15.75 7.77 -1.76
N LYS A 30 14.98 7.22 -2.70
CA LYS A 30 13.53 7.35 -2.77
C LYS A 30 12.90 6.01 -3.12
N VAL A 31 11.72 5.75 -2.57
CA VAL A 31 10.98 4.51 -2.80
C VAL A 31 9.48 4.74 -2.75
N PHE A 32 8.75 4.06 -3.62
CA PHE A 32 7.33 3.81 -3.42
C PHE A 32 7.01 2.38 -3.80
N ASP A 33 5.88 1.91 -3.29
CA ASP A 33 5.32 0.63 -3.66
C ASP A 33 3.85 0.80 -4.09
N ALA A 34 3.40 -0.11 -4.93
CA ALA A 34 2.02 -0.17 -5.40
C ALA A 34 1.60 -1.63 -5.54
N ILE A 35 0.33 -1.91 -5.27
CA ILE A 35 -0.24 -3.25 -5.48
C ILE A 35 -1.13 -3.18 -6.71
N VAL A 36 -0.91 -4.14 -7.60
CA VAL A 36 -1.79 -4.41 -8.72
C VAL A 36 -2.38 -5.81 -8.60
N CYS A 37 -3.50 -6.05 -9.26
CA CYS A 37 -4.15 -7.35 -9.24
C CYS A 37 -4.72 -7.75 -10.59
N ASP A 38 -4.96 -9.04 -10.75
CA ASP A 38 -5.77 -9.61 -11.83
C ASP A 38 -6.69 -10.73 -11.28
N LEU A 39 -7.17 -11.63 -12.15
CA LEU A 39 -8.02 -12.74 -11.73
C LEU A 39 -7.28 -13.82 -10.92
N SER A 40 -5.94 -13.85 -10.98
CA SER A 40 -5.08 -14.84 -10.32
C SER A 40 -4.66 -14.42 -8.91
N GLY A 41 -4.58 -13.12 -8.64
CA GLY A 41 -4.18 -12.59 -7.34
C GLY A 41 -3.69 -11.16 -7.41
N ASP A 42 -2.95 -10.75 -6.38
CA ASP A 42 -2.28 -9.45 -6.30
C ASP A 42 -0.76 -9.61 -6.24
N ILE A 43 -0.04 -8.56 -6.64
CA ILE A 43 1.41 -8.49 -6.55
C ILE A 43 1.85 -7.07 -6.26
N ILE A 44 2.90 -6.94 -5.45
CA ILE A 44 3.53 -5.66 -5.16
C ILE A 44 4.56 -5.30 -6.22
N ILE A 45 4.54 -4.04 -6.64
CA ILE A 45 5.53 -3.41 -7.51
C ILE A 45 6.30 -2.41 -6.65
N VAL A 46 7.62 -2.49 -6.67
CA VAL A 46 8.50 -1.62 -5.90
C VAL A 46 9.41 -0.84 -6.85
N ALA A 47 9.42 0.49 -6.67
CA ALA A 47 10.26 1.39 -7.46
C ALA A 47 11.26 2.09 -6.54
N PHE A 48 12.54 2.09 -6.92
CA PHE A 48 13.61 2.75 -6.18
C PHE A 48 14.23 3.88 -7.01
N ASN A 49 14.71 4.93 -6.35
CA ASN A 49 15.56 5.96 -6.92
C ASN A 49 14.97 6.59 -8.20
N GLU A 50 15.72 6.58 -9.30
CA GLU A 50 15.27 7.12 -10.60
C GLU A 50 13.94 6.51 -11.05
N GLU A 51 13.79 5.19 -10.86
CA GLU A 51 12.57 4.43 -11.18
C GLU A 51 11.38 4.93 -10.38
N ALA A 52 11.59 5.21 -9.08
CA ALA A 52 10.56 5.78 -8.23
C ALA A 52 10.13 7.16 -8.74
N GLY A 53 11.09 8.01 -9.10
CA GLY A 53 10.79 9.35 -9.61
C GLY A 53 10.00 9.36 -10.91
N ARG A 54 10.40 8.55 -11.89
CA ARG A 54 9.75 8.55 -13.22
C ARG A 54 8.37 7.91 -13.22
N SER A 55 8.12 6.93 -12.34
CA SER A 55 6.88 6.16 -12.33
C SER A 55 5.85 6.65 -11.31
N ASP A 56 6.22 7.57 -10.40
CA ASP A 56 5.33 8.02 -9.32
C ASP A 56 4.02 8.61 -9.86
N ASN A 57 4.09 9.53 -10.81
CA ASN A 57 2.91 10.18 -11.42
C ASN A 57 2.17 9.29 -12.43
N ILE A 58 2.83 8.25 -12.94
CA ILE A 58 2.25 7.31 -13.90
C ILE A 58 1.34 6.33 -13.15
N MET A 59 1.87 5.73 -12.09
CA MET A 59 1.15 4.80 -11.25
C MET A 59 0.30 5.59 -10.26
N THR A 60 -1.00 5.70 -10.48
CA THR A 60 -1.93 6.33 -9.53
C THR A 60 -3.13 5.43 -9.30
N LEU A 61 -3.74 5.50 -8.10
CA LEU A 61 -4.98 4.79 -7.80
C LEU A 61 -6.06 5.04 -8.88
N LYS A 62 -6.93 4.05 -9.09
CA LYS A 62 -8.04 4.08 -10.07
C LYS A 62 -7.60 4.12 -11.55
N LYS A 63 -6.32 3.94 -11.84
CA LYS A 63 -5.83 3.67 -13.21
C LYS A 63 -5.53 2.19 -13.38
N ASN A 64 -5.54 1.76 -14.63
CA ASN A 64 -4.97 0.48 -15.03
C ASN A 64 -3.58 0.74 -15.62
N ILE A 65 -2.68 -0.23 -15.49
CA ILE A 65 -1.34 -0.15 -16.08
C ILE A 65 -1.00 -1.38 -16.90
N THR A 66 -0.13 -1.19 -17.88
CA THR A 66 0.71 -2.27 -18.43
C THR A 66 2.12 -2.12 -17.88
N ILE A 67 2.84 -3.23 -17.74
CA ILE A 67 4.22 -3.27 -17.25
C ILE A 67 5.02 -4.18 -18.17
N GLN A 68 6.07 -3.64 -18.76
CA GLN A 68 7.03 -4.39 -19.56
C GLN A 68 8.39 -4.31 -18.90
N SER A 69 9.06 -5.45 -18.75
CA SER A 69 10.33 -5.61 -18.04
C SER A 69 10.24 -5.27 -16.55
N GLY A 70 11.02 -5.99 -15.77
CA GLY A 70 11.04 -5.88 -14.31
C GLY A 70 11.79 -7.07 -13.76
N ASP A 71 12.33 -6.91 -12.57
CA ASP A 71 13.00 -8.01 -11.88
C ASP A 71 12.05 -8.64 -10.87
N VAL A 72 11.76 -9.93 -11.03
CA VAL A 72 10.87 -10.68 -10.14
C VAL A 72 11.69 -11.33 -9.06
N ARG A 73 11.39 -11.00 -7.80
CA ARG A 73 12.14 -11.50 -6.66
C ARG A 73 11.21 -11.91 -5.55
N MET A 74 11.71 -12.74 -4.64
CA MET A 74 10.98 -13.07 -3.43
C MET A 74 10.81 -11.79 -2.59
N VAL A 75 9.59 -11.53 -2.14
CA VAL A 75 9.26 -10.33 -1.37
C VAL A 75 9.87 -10.40 0.03
N ASN A 76 10.28 -9.26 0.56
CA ASN A 76 10.57 -9.16 1.97
C ASN A 76 9.25 -9.21 2.77
N GLN A 77 8.97 -10.35 3.40
CA GLN A 77 7.72 -10.58 4.13
C GLN A 77 7.40 -9.53 5.19
N LYS A 78 8.42 -8.84 5.76
CA LYS A 78 8.22 -7.77 6.74
C LYS A 78 7.53 -6.52 6.15
N PHE A 79 7.60 -6.35 4.84
CA PHE A 79 7.05 -5.19 4.12
C PHE A 79 6.03 -5.61 3.05
N ASN A 80 5.69 -6.89 2.99
CA ASN A 80 4.75 -7.40 2.01
C ASN A 80 3.32 -7.05 2.42
N SER A 81 2.64 -6.25 1.62
CA SER A 81 1.21 -5.94 1.78
C SER A 81 0.34 -6.69 0.75
N SER A 82 0.93 -7.56 -0.06
CA SER A 82 0.24 -8.42 -1.04
C SER A 82 0.24 -9.88 -0.59
N GLN A 83 -0.60 -10.72 -1.21
CA GLN A 83 -0.63 -12.16 -0.99
C GLN A 83 0.47 -12.91 -1.75
N SER A 84 1.03 -12.30 -2.81
CA SER A 84 2.15 -12.87 -3.55
C SER A 84 3.40 -12.99 -2.66
N ILE A 85 4.11 -14.11 -2.78
CA ILE A 85 5.44 -14.31 -2.20
C ILE A 85 6.56 -13.68 -3.05
N TYR A 86 6.19 -13.09 -4.19
CA TYR A 86 7.06 -12.39 -5.11
C TYR A 86 6.68 -10.91 -5.22
N GLU A 87 7.66 -10.08 -5.55
CA GLU A 87 7.53 -8.68 -5.92
C GLU A 87 8.10 -8.43 -7.32
N ILE A 88 7.62 -7.38 -7.98
CA ILE A 88 8.20 -6.84 -9.21
C ILE A 88 8.99 -5.59 -8.84
N ARG A 89 10.31 -5.61 -9.05
CA ARG A 89 11.14 -4.42 -8.92
C ARG A 89 11.29 -3.74 -10.27
N LEU A 90 11.00 -2.43 -10.31
CA LEU A 90 11.27 -1.63 -11.49
C LEU A 90 12.77 -1.47 -11.69
N ILE A 91 13.18 -1.63 -12.95
CA ILE A 91 14.56 -1.51 -13.42
C ILE A 91 14.62 -0.46 -14.54
N PRO A 92 15.82 0.01 -14.94
CA PRO A 92 15.95 1.05 -15.96
C PRO A 92 15.25 0.73 -17.29
N SER A 93 15.11 -0.55 -17.65
CA SER A 93 14.40 -1.00 -18.85
C SER A 93 12.89 -1.22 -18.65
N SER A 94 12.36 -1.01 -17.44
CA SER A 94 10.93 -1.16 -17.17
C SER A 94 10.12 -0.07 -17.85
N ILE A 95 9.06 -0.43 -18.56
CA ILE A 95 8.14 0.49 -19.20
C ILE A 95 6.78 0.34 -18.54
N ILE A 96 6.22 1.44 -18.05
CA ILE A 96 4.89 1.48 -17.44
C ILE A 96 4.04 2.47 -18.22
N ASN A 97 2.90 2.00 -18.72
CA ASN A 97 1.90 2.86 -19.32
C ASN A 97 0.65 2.87 -18.45
N SER A 98 0.07 4.06 -18.24
CA SER A 98 -1.15 4.22 -17.45
C SER A 98 -2.35 4.53 -18.34
N TYR A 99 -3.48 3.90 -18.04
CA TYR A 99 -4.73 4.03 -18.78
C TYR A 99 -5.83 4.48 -17.82
N LYS A 100 -6.62 5.48 -18.23
CA LYS A 100 -7.83 5.87 -17.50
C LYS A 100 -8.81 4.70 -17.51
N SER A 101 -9.36 4.34 -16.35
CA SER A 101 -10.38 3.28 -16.31
C SER A 101 -11.72 3.83 -16.83
N ALA A 102 -12.24 3.22 -17.90
CA ALA A 102 -13.67 3.23 -18.17
C ALA A 102 -14.24 2.01 -17.45
N SER A 103 -14.92 2.23 -16.33
CA SER A 103 -15.61 1.19 -15.54
C SER A 103 -14.68 0.20 -14.83
N PHE A 104 -14.16 0.64 -13.67
CA PHE A 104 -13.56 -0.23 -12.66
C PHE A 104 -14.63 -1.21 -12.16
N ASN A 105 -14.58 -2.46 -12.62
CA ASN A 105 -15.34 -3.56 -12.03
C ASN A 105 -14.50 -4.83 -11.95
N PRO A 106 -13.30 -4.79 -11.36
CA PRO A 106 -12.70 -6.03 -10.98
C PRO A 106 -13.55 -6.52 -9.80
N VAL A 107 -14.29 -7.62 -10.00
CA VAL A 107 -14.67 -8.50 -8.90
C VAL A 107 -13.35 -9.06 -8.37
N ILE A 108 -12.57 -8.20 -7.71
CA ILE A 108 -11.29 -8.57 -7.14
C ILE A 108 -11.70 -9.51 -6.02
N LYS A 109 -11.40 -10.80 -6.18
CA LYS A 109 -11.23 -11.68 -5.03
C LYS A 109 -9.94 -11.25 -4.34
N ILE A 110 -9.92 -10.02 -3.81
CA ILE A 110 -9.05 -9.71 -2.68
C ILE A 110 -9.49 -10.76 -1.68
N LYS A 111 -8.61 -11.66 -1.27
CA LYS A 111 -8.90 -12.37 -0.03
C LYS A 111 -8.98 -11.25 0.99
N GLN A 112 -10.20 -10.80 1.28
CA GLN A 112 -10.46 -9.97 2.44
C GLN A 112 -9.71 -10.67 3.56
N HIS A 113 -8.81 -9.96 4.26
CA HIS A 113 -8.34 -10.55 5.50
C HIS A 113 -9.62 -10.81 6.29
N GLN A 114 -9.65 -11.94 6.99
CA GLN A 114 -10.80 -12.21 7.84
C GLN A 114 -11.00 -10.95 8.69
N ILE A 115 -12.19 -10.35 8.61
CA ILE A 115 -12.50 -9.20 9.46
C ILE A 115 -12.41 -9.72 10.88
N ILE A 116 -11.42 -9.27 11.62
CA ILE A 116 -11.17 -9.74 12.98
C ILE A 116 -11.86 -8.76 13.94
N ASN A 117 -12.60 -9.33 14.89
CA ASN A 117 -13.16 -8.58 16.01
C ASN A 117 -12.05 -7.90 16.81
N ILE A 118 -12.29 -6.67 17.28
CA ILE A 118 -11.30 -5.86 18.00
C ILE A 118 -10.70 -6.62 19.20
N TYR A 119 -11.49 -7.44 19.89
CA TYR A 119 -11.02 -8.23 21.04
C TYR A 119 -9.93 -9.27 20.67
N ASN A 120 -9.93 -9.77 19.42
CA ASN A 120 -9.05 -10.85 18.97
C ASN A 120 -7.77 -10.33 18.28
N LEU A 121 -7.45 -9.05 18.42
CA LEU A 121 -6.28 -8.46 17.78
C LEU A 121 -4.99 -8.83 18.51
N PHE A 122 -4.01 -9.32 17.75
CA PHE A 122 -2.68 -9.64 18.26
C PHE A 122 -1.67 -8.58 17.82
N HIS A 123 -0.78 -8.20 18.73
CA HIS A 123 0.28 -7.22 18.46
C HIS A 123 1.15 -7.67 17.27
N GLY A 124 1.45 -6.74 16.36
CA GLY A 124 2.31 -6.99 15.19
C GLY A 124 1.62 -7.68 14.02
N SER A 125 0.30 -7.90 14.06
CA SER A 125 -0.46 -8.48 12.95
C SER A 125 -0.99 -7.42 11.98
N HIS A 126 -1.16 -7.83 10.71
CA HIS A 126 -1.89 -7.07 9.68
C HIS A 126 -3.30 -7.66 9.57
N VAL A 127 -4.31 -6.82 9.76
CA VAL A 127 -5.71 -7.23 9.87
C VAL A 127 -6.61 -6.25 9.14
N ASP A 128 -7.77 -6.75 8.70
CA ASP A 128 -8.89 -5.91 8.33
C ASP A 128 -9.85 -5.85 9.53
N VAL A 129 -10.25 -4.63 9.93
CA VAL A 129 -11.18 -4.39 11.04
C VAL A 129 -12.38 -3.57 10.57
N GLN A 130 -13.55 -3.84 11.13
CA GLN A 130 -14.77 -3.09 10.87
C GLN A 130 -15.37 -2.62 12.19
N GLY A 131 -15.75 -1.34 12.27
CA GLY A 131 -16.35 -0.78 13.47
C GLY A 131 -16.91 0.62 13.25
N THR A 132 -17.63 1.11 14.24
CA THR A 132 -18.17 2.47 14.28
C THR A 132 -17.15 3.41 14.90
N ILE A 133 -16.89 4.55 14.26
CA ILE A 133 -16.06 5.62 14.85
C ILE A 133 -16.86 6.26 15.99
N VAL A 134 -16.37 6.13 17.22
CA VAL A 134 -16.99 6.68 18.44
C VAL A 134 -16.26 7.92 18.97
N TYR A 135 -15.04 8.17 18.50
CA TYR A 135 -14.28 9.38 18.78
C TYR A 135 -13.39 9.73 17.59
N ASP A 136 -13.27 11.02 17.29
CA ASP A 136 -12.49 11.55 16.17
C ASP A 136 -11.85 12.85 16.65
N ASP A 137 -10.53 12.81 16.84
CA ASP A 137 -9.77 13.94 17.38
C ASP A 137 -9.20 14.83 16.26
N GLU A 138 -8.64 15.97 16.65
CA GLU A 138 -8.00 16.89 15.72
C GLU A 138 -6.67 16.33 15.18
N THR A 139 -6.31 16.80 13.98
CA THR A 139 -5.02 16.43 13.38
C THR A 139 -3.90 17.19 14.08
N THR A 140 -2.90 16.47 14.57
CA THR A 140 -1.73 17.02 15.26
C THR A 140 -0.46 16.73 14.46
N ALA A 141 0.47 17.68 14.43
CA ALA A 141 1.80 17.46 13.88
C ALA A 141 2.75 16.98 14.97
N ASN A 142 3.60 16.00 14.65
CA ASN A 142 4.64 15.48 15.54
C ASN A 142 5.95 15.37 14.77
N ILE A 143 7.07 15.61 15.45
CA ILE A 143 8.40 15.40 14.89
C ILE A 143 8.92 14.07 15.45
N SER A 144 9.27 13.14 14.56
CA SER A 144 9.90 11.89 14.94
C SER A 144 11.25 12.16 15.59
N GLN A 145 11.41 11.75 16.85
CA GLN A 145 12.66 11.97 17.60
C GLN A 145 13.84 11.19 17.01
N SER A 146 13.59 10.04 16.36
CA SER A 146 14.62 9.18 15.79
C SER A 146 15.09 9.61 14.40
N THR A 147 14.21 10.23 13.62
CA THR A 147 14.51 10.59 12.21
C THR A 147 14.52 12.09 11.94
N GLY A 148 14.04 12.91 12.88
CA GLY A 148 13.85 14.35 12.71
C GLY A 148 12.74 14.73 11.73
N GLN A 149 12.02 13.76 11.15
CA GLN A 149 10.97 14.00 10.17
C GLN A 149 9.66 14.44 10.83
N SER A 150 8.99 15.41 10.22
CA SER A 150 7.65 15.83 10.62
C SER A 150 6.60 14.88 10.05
N HIS A 151 5.69 14.40 10.90
CA HIS A 151 4.56 13.56 10.55
C HIS A 151 3.27 14.16 11.14
N THR A 152 2.20 14.17 10.35
CA THR A 152 0.87 14.48 10.87
C THR A 152 0.19 13.19 11.34
N ARG A 153 -0.57 13.29 12.43
CA ARG A 153 -1.38 12.18 12.93
C ARG A 153 -2.76 12.65 13.32
N ARG A 154 -3.75 11.79 13.16
CA ARG A 154 -5.13 12.00 13.62
C ARG A 154 -5.58 10.76 14.40
N PRO A 155 -5.69 10.84 15.73
CA PRO A 155 -6.20 9.75 16.52
C PRO A 155 -7.72 9.64 16.38
N ILE A 156 -8.21 8.43 16.19
CA ILE A 156 -9.64 8.08 16.20
C ILE A 156 -9.85 6.89 17.13
N LYS A 157 -11.08 6.70 17.61
CA LYS A 157 -11.49 5.50 18.33
C LYS A 157 -12.57 4.77 17.55
N ILE A 158 -12.35 3.50 17.28
CA ILE A 158 -13.33 2.61 16.66
C ILE A 158 -13.88 1.65 17.70
N LYS A 159 -15.15 1.27 17.57
CA LYS A 159 -15.85 0.31 18.43
C LYS A 159 -16.64 -0.68 17.59
N ASP A 160 -16.58 -1.96 17.96
CA ASP A 160 -17.47 -3.01 17.48
C ASP A 160 -18.23 -3.64 18.68
N ASP A 161 -18.96 -4.73 18.45
CA ASP A 161 -19.71 -5.42 19.51
C ASP A 161 -18.80 -6.10 20.54
N THR A 162 -17.51 -6.26 20.24
CA THR A 162 -16.54 -6.99 21.07
C THR A 162 -15.61 -6.07 21.87
N GLY A 163 -15.40 -4.82 21.44
CA GLY A 163 -14.49 -3.91 22.10
C GLY A 163 -14.31 -2.57 21.39
N SER A 164 -13.33 -1.81 21.87
CA SER A 164 -12.93 -0.53 21.28
C SER A 164 -11.41 -0.41 21.16
N MET A 165 -10.93 0.22 20.10
CA MET A 165 -9.50 0.40 19.82
C MET A 165 -9.21 1.84 19.39
N ASN A 166 -8.06 2.35 19.82
CA ASN A 166 -7.51 3.60 19.30
C ASN A 166 -6.76 3.31 18.00
N VAL A 167 -7.03 4.10 16.96
CA VAL A 167 -6.37 4.02 15.66
C VAL A 167 -5.73 5.37 15.38
N THR A 168 -4.49 5.35 14.90
CA THR A 168 -3.80 6.57 14.48
C THR A 168 -3.69 6.60 12.96
N ILE A 169 -4.31 7.59 12.33
CA ILE A 169 -4.17 7.86 10.90
C ILE A 169 -2.96 8.78 10.71
N TRP A 170 -2.12 8.52 9.71
CA TRP A 170 -0.86 9.25 9.49
C TRP A 170 -0.82 10.00 8.16
N ASN A 171 -0.05 11.09 8.15
CA ASN A 171 0.40 11.85 6.97
C ASN A 171 -0.76 12.24 6.03
N GLU A 172 -0.64 11.99 4.72
CA GLU A 172 -1.65 12.33 3.72
C GLU A 172 -3.03 11.73 3.99
N LYS A 173 -3.10 10.64 4.77
CA LYS A 173 -4.35 9.95 5.09
C LYS A 173 -5.19 10.68 6.14
N VAL A 174 -4.64 11.63 6.90
CA VAL A 174 -5.39 12.35 7.96
C VAL A 174 -6.65 13.06 7.45
N ASN A 175 -6.65 13.43 6.16
CA ASN A 175 -7.75 14.11 5.48
C ASN A 175 -8.69 13.15 4.72
N SER A 176 -8.46 11.83 4.79
CA SER A 176 -9.31 10.85 4.12
C SER A 176 -10.69 10.75 4.79
N LYS A 177 -11.78 10.75 4.01
CA LYS A 177 -13.16 10.80 4.52
C LYS A 177 -13.67 9.41 4.95
N LYS A 178 -14.26 9.34 6.15
CA LYS A 178 -15.28 8.43 6.78
C LYS A 178 -15.38 6.92 6.44
N THR A 179 -14.75 6.39 5.41
CA THR A 179 -14.56 4.94 5.20
C THR A 179 -13.07 4.69 5.08
N ILE A 180 -12.46 4.28 6.20
CA ILE A 180 -11.03 4.06 6.28
C ILE A 180 -10.81 2.56 6.23
N PHE A 181 -10.33 2.05 5.09
CA PHE A 181 -9.75 0.72 5.00
C PHE A 181 -8.36 0.80 5.65
N LEU A 182 -8.27 0.39 6.91
CA LEU A 182 -7.04 0.41 7.70
C LEU A 182 -6.27 -0.88 7.45
N SER A 183 -5.54 -0.95 6.34
CA SER A 183 -4.54 -2.00 6.12
C SER A 183 -3.14 -1.57 6.61
N THR A 184 -3.06 -0.80 7.71
CA THR A 184 -1.80 -0.21 8.18
C THR A 184 -1.23 -0.97 9.39
N PRO A 185 0.09 -1.24 9.43
CA PRO A 185 0.73 -1.88 10.57
C PRO A 185 0.56 -1.04 11.83
N PHE A 186 0.12 -1.69 12.91
CA PHE A 186 0.06 -1.09 14.23
C PHE A 186 1.45 -1.18 14.88
N LEU A 187 2.10 -0.03 15.08
CA LEU A 187 3.24 0.11 15.99
C LEU A 187 2.69 0.75 17.27
N SER A 188 2.56 -0.03 18.35
CA SER A 188 2.41 0.55 19.70
C SER A 188 3.79 0.81 20.28
N PHE A 189 3.95 1.98 20.90
CA PHE A 189 4.99 2.22 21.90
C PHE A 189 4.56 1.61 23.24
#